data_AF-A0A423X4F9-F1
#
_entry.id   AF-A0A423X4F9-F1
#
_cell.length_a   1.000
_cell.length_b   1.000
_cell.length_c   1.000
_cell.angle_alpha   90.00
_cell.angle_beta   90.00
_cell.angle_gamma   90.00
#
_symmetry.space_group_name_H-M   'P 1'
#
loop_
_entity.id
_entity.type
_entity.pdbx_description
1 polymer ?
#
loop_
_entity_poly.entity_id
_entity_poly.type
_entity_poly.pdbx_seq_one_letter_code
_entity_poly.pdbx_strand_id
1 'polypeptide(L)'
;MSDADIGGFSKVHLDWIPPKASAHPLSAADNPNGHARFHGSISTKLPKDRPNVERSGYAAWRTLDRPPTLFGKSLWDIDPYAYLALRIKSDGRSYLVNLQTESVVPTDLHQHRLFSRRPGEWETVLIKWNDFVRTNHGFVVEPQAEILRQKVRTIGIGLTDRIPGPFDLSIERIWATNNPHEADSVETASQKQGTLKDKHGNSIAWGPD
;
A
#
# COMPACT_ATOMS: atom_id res chain seq x y z
N MET A 1 10.40 -5.76 4.38
CA MET A 1 10.19 -7.18 4.03
C MET A 1 10.32 -7.32 2.52
N SER A 2 10.90 -8.42 2.05
CA SER A 2 11.01 -8.73 0.62
C SER A 2 11.09 -10.23 0.43
N ASP A 3 11.04 -10.69 -0.81
CA ASP A 3 11.28 -12.11 -1.11
C ASP A 3 12.65 -12.64 -0.65
N ALA A 4 13.61 -11.76 -0.31
CA ALA A 4 14.88 -12.16 0.30
C ALA A 4 14.68 -13.05 1.55
N ASP A 5 13.59 -12.85 2.31
CA ASP A 5 13.25 -13.66 3.48
C ASP A 5 12.99 -15.14 3.12
N ILE A 6 12.53 -15.39 1.90
CA ILE A 6 12.30 -16.74 1.34
C ILE A 6 13.43 -17.19 0.39
N GLY A 7 14.53 -16.43 0.30
CA GLY A 7 15.68 -16.73 -0.57
C GLY A 7 15.62 -16.08 -1.96
N GLY A 8 14.67 -15.17 -2.18
CA GLY A 8 14.59 -14.35 -3.38
C GLY A 8 15.72 -13.32 -3.50
N PHE A 9 15.72 -12.60 -4.61
CA PHE A 9 16.79 -11.67 -4.97
C PHE A 9 16.33 -10.21 -5.05
N SER A 10 15.11 -9.90 -4.60
CA SER A 10 14.64 -8.52 -4.53
C SER A 10 15.35 -7.77 -3.41
N LYS A 11 15.63 -6.49 -3.65
CA LYS A 11 16.23 -5.56 -2.69
C LYS A 11 15.20 -4.53 -2.29
N VAL A 12 15.18 -4.18 -1.01
CA VAL A 12 14.21 -3.25 -0.44
C VAL A 12 14.87 -2.36 0.60
N HIS A 13 14.55 -1.07 0.55
CA HIS A 13 15.00 -0.05 1.47
C HIS A 13 13.81 0.85 1.85
N LEU A 14 13.83 1.36 3.08
CA LEU A 14 12.87 2.33 3.58
C LEU A 14 13.64 3.38 4.37
N ASP A 15 13.92 4.49 3.72
CA ASP A 15 14.80 5.54 4.25
C ASP A 15 13.99 6.79 4.62
N TRP A 16 14.35 7.45 5.71
CA TRP A 16 13.82 8.78 6.04
C TRP A 16 14.62 9.86 5.33
N ILE A 17 13.93 10.72 4.59
CA ILE A 17 14.48 11.88 3.90
C ILE A 17 14.05 13.14 4.66
N PRO A 18 14.98 13.93 5.24
CA PRO A 18 14.63 15.12 5.98
C PRO A 18 14.06 16.23 5.07
N PRO A 19 13.29 17.18 5.64
CA PRO A 19 12.82 18.37 4.94
C PRO A 19 13.99 19.12 4.27
N LYS A 20 13.80 19.58 3.03
CA LYS A 20 14.78 20.44 2.35
C LYS A 20 14.33 21.88 2.45
N ALA A 21 15.17 22.75 3.02
CA ALA A 21 14.99 24.18 2.91
C ALA A 21 15.35 24.61 1.48
N SER A 22 14.37 24.90 0.63
CA SER A 22 14.62 25.43 -0.72
C SER A 22 14.59 26.97 -0.70
N ALA A 23 15.66 27.60 -1.18
CA ALA A 23 15.70 29.05 -1.42
C ALA A 23 15.01 29.46 -2.75
N HIS A 24 14.58 28.47 -3.54
CA HIS A 24 13.90 28.65 -4.82
C HIS A 24 12.42 28.20 -4.73
N PRO A 25 11.55 28.70 -5.63
CA PRO A 25 10.14 28.30 -5.68
C PRO A 25 10.02 26.79 -5.85
N LEU A 26 9.19 26.17 -5.02
CA LEU A 26 8.91 24.73 -5.07
C LEU A 26 8.14 24.40 -6.35
N SER A 27 8.64 23.43 -7.13
CA SER A 27 7.86 22.82 -8.21
C SER A 27 6.90 21.76 -7.67
N ALA A 28 5.95 21.29 -8.47
CA ALA A 28 5.07 20.17 -8.10
C ALA A 28 5.83 18.84 -7.85
N ALA A 29 7.07 18.74 -8.32
CA ALA A 29 7.95 17.60 -8.08
C ALA A 29 8.70 17.69 -6.74
N ASP A 30 8.69 18.86 -6.09
CA ASP A 30 9.36 19.12 -4.83
C ASP A 30 8.40 18.93 -3.65
N ASN A 31 8.94 18.46 -2.53
CA ASN A 31 8.24 18.38 -1.26
C ASN A 31 9.09 19.12 -0.22
N PRO A 32 8.57 20.21 0.39
CA PRO A 32 9.30 20.94 1.43
C PRO A 32 9.40 20.13 2.73
N ASN A 33 8.54 19.14 2.94
CA ASN A 33 8.47 18.33 4.14
C ASN A 33 9.39 17.10 4.07
N GLY A 34 9.68 16.54 5.24
CA GLY A 34 10.35 15.25 5.33
C GLY A 34 9.42 14.13 4.89
N HIS A 35 9.98 13.08 4.31
CA HIS A 35 9.20 11.96 3.78
C HIS A 35 9.98 10.65 3.88
N ALA A 36 9.26 9.53 3.86
CA ALA A 36 9.86 8.21 3.71
C ALA A 36 10.05 7.89 2.22
N ARG A 37 11.17 7.25 1.87
CA ARG A 37 11.43 6.73 0.52
C ARG A 37 11.51 5.21 0.57
N PHE A 38 10.52 4.57 -0.03
CA PHE A 38 10.44 3.13 -0.21
C PHE A 38 10.96 2.76 -1.61
N HIS A 39 12.16 2.20 -1.69
CA HIS A 39 12.82 1.96 -2.98
C HIS A 39 13.63 0.66 -2.98
N GLY A 40 14.02 0.23 -4.19
CA GLY A 40 14.83 -0.97 -4.36
C GLY A 40 14.72 -1.54 -5.75
N SER A 41 14.86 -2.87 -5.87
CA SER A 41 14.75 -3.58 -7.14
C SER A 41 14.05 -4.91 -6.99
N ILE A 42 13.06 -5.18 -7.83
CA ILE A 42 12.36 -6.47 -7.88
C ILE A 42 13.12 -7.45 -8.78
N SER A 43 13.23 -8.70 -8.31
CA SER A 43 13.70 -9.85 -9.09
C SER A 43 12.69 -10.99 -9.00
N THR A 44 12.32 -11.58 -10.13
CA THR A 44 11.42 -12.74 -10.19
C THR A 44 12.17 -14.08 -10.22
N LYS A 45 13.50 -14.04 -10.10
CA LYS A 45 14.33 -15.25 -10.12
C LYS A 45 14.03 -16.11 -8.89
N LEU A 46 13.71 -17.38 -9.12
CA LEU A 46 13.46 -18.33 -8.04
C LEU A 46 14.79 -18.83 -7.41
N PRO A 47 14.84 -19.02 -6.08
CA PRO A 47 15.98 -19.65 -5.42
C PRO A 47 16.17 -21.08 -5.90
N LYS A 48 17.40 -21.42 -6.33
CA LYS A 48 17.74 -22.78 -6.76
C LYS A 48 17.68 -23.80 -5.60
N ASP A 49 17.98 -23.32 -4.39
CA ASP A 49 18.11 -24.17 -3.21
C ASP A 49 16.78 -24.42 -2.47
N ARG A 50 15.67 -23.83 -2.95
CA ARG A 50 14.34 -23.95 -2.34
C ARG A 50 13.26 -24.19 -3.40
N PRO A 51 13.09 -25.46 -3.85
CA PRO A 51 12.15 -25.79 -4.93
C PRO A 51 10.67 -25.55 -4.55
N ASN A 52 10.35 -25.45 -3.26
CA ASN A 52 8.99 -25.15 -2.78
C ASN A 52 8.57 -23.69 -3.01
N VAL A 53 9.49 -22.81 -3.42
CA VAL A 53 9.18 -21.40 -3.70
C VAL A 53 8.73 -21.27 -5.15
N GLU A 54 7.42 -21.25 -5.36
CA GLU A 54 6.82 -21.12 -6.70
C GLU A 54 6.73 -19.66 -7.17
N ARG A 55 6.77 -18.69 -6.24
CA ARG A 55 6.57 -17.27 -6.53
C ARG A 55 7.57 -16.41 -5.76
N SER A 56 8.21 -15.48 -6.47
CA SER A 56 9.14 -14.48 -5.96
C SER A 56 8.88 -13.14 -6.67
N GLY A 57 9.57 -12.08 -6.28
CA GLY A 57 9.41 -10.74 -6.82
C GLY A 57 8.45 -9.87 -6.02
N TYR A 58 8.69 -9.73 -4.71
CA TYR A 58 7.93 -8.79 -3.88
C TYR A 58 8.82 -7.97 -2.93
N ALA A 59 8.34 -6.76 -2.62
CA ALA A 59 8.89 -5.89 -1.60
C ALA A 59 7.73 -5.21 -0.87
N ALA A 60 7.80 -5.10 0.45
CA ALA A 60 6.76 -4.45 1.25
C ALA A 60 7.30 -3.92 2.58
N TRP A 61 6.59 -2.94 3.12
CA TRP A 61 6.75 -2.48 4.49
C TRP A 61 5.38 -2.34 5.16
N ARG A 62 5.37 -2.29 6.49
CA ARG A 62 4.20 -1.95 7.30
C ARG A 62 4.62 -1.23 8.57
N THR A 63 3.71 -0.46 9.15
CA THR A 63 3.91 0.13 10.46
C THR A 63 4.07 -0.94 11.54
N LEU A 64 4.75 -0.60 12.62
CA LEU A 64 4.75 -1.41 13.83
C LEU A 64 3.35 -1.40 14.46
N ASP A 65 3.01 -2.46 15.19
CA ASP A 65 1.86 -2.43 16.09
C ASP A 65 2.04 -1.31 17.12
N ARG A 66 0.95 -0.66 17.49
CA ARG A 66 0.99 0.33 18.57
C ARG A 66 1.38 -0.36 19.89
N PRO A 67 2.19 0.28 20.75
CA PRO A 67 2.52 -0.26 22.05
C PRO A 67 1.25 -0.59 22.85
N PRO A 68 1.20 -1.73 23.57
CA PRO A 68 0.04 -2.10 24.36
C PRO A 68 -0.18 -1.12 25.51
N THR A 69 -1.42 -1.00 25.96
CA THR A 69 -1.80 -0.28 27.19
C THR A 69 -2.12 -1.28 28.30
N LEU A 70 -2.37 -0.77 29.52
CA LEU A 70 -2.89 -1.57 30.63
C LEU A 70 -4.26 -2.22 30.32
N PHE A 71 -4.96 -1.74 29.29
CA PHE A 71 -6.26 -2.25 28.84
C PHE A 71 -6.16 -3.16 27.61
N GLY A 72 -4.94 -3.60 27.26
CA GLY A 72 -4.69 -4.51 26.15
C GLY A 72 -4.10 -3.84 24.92
N LYS A 73 -4.36 -4.41 23.74
CA LYS A 73 -3.78 -3.94 22.47
C LYS A 73 -4.28 -2.55 22.11
N SER A 74 -3.36 -1.68 21.70
CA SER A 74 -3.69 -0.39 21.12
C SER A 74 -4.04 -0.57 19.65
N LEU A 75 -5.27 -0.20 19.27
CA LEU A 75 -5.77 -0.26 17.90
C LEU A 75 -6.13 1.15 17.41
N TRP A 76 -6.18 1.34 16.10
CA TRP A 76 -6.67 2.56 15.48
C TRP A 76 -8.17 2.43 15.22
N ASP A 77 -8.92 3.46 15.65
CA ASP A 77 -10.31 3.63 15.29
C ASP A 77 -10.40 4.64 14.13
N ILE A 78 -10.70 4.12 12.95
CA ILE A 78 -10.91 4.90 11.72
C ILE A 78 -12.38 5.00 11.34
N ASP A 79 -13.29 4.46 12.16
CA ASP A 79 -14.74 4.47 11.89
C ASP A 79 -15.29 5.87 11.62
N PRO A 80 -14.85 6.95 12.32
CA PRO A 80 -15.33 8.30 12.05
C PRO A 80 -14.89 8.89 10.70
N TYR A 81 -14.02 8.22 9.94
CA TYR A 81 -13.43 8.75 8.71
C TYR A 81 -13.87 7.94 7.48
N ALA A 82 -14.20 8.63 6.40
CA ALA A 82 -14.63 8.02 5.15
C ALA A 82 -13.47 7.55 4.25
N TYR A 83 -12.32 8.23 4.35
CA TYR A 83 -11.19 8.04 3.44
C TYR A 83 -9.88 7.79 4.18
N LEU A 84 -9.05 6.96 3.55
CA LEU A 84 -7.61 6.94 3.73
C LEU A 84 -6.97 7.88 2.70
N ALA A 85 -6.18 8.83 3.18
CA ALA A 85 -5.41 9.75 2.35
C ALA A 85 -3.92 9.41 2.39
N LEU A 86 -3.28 9.40 1.21
CA LEU A 86 -1.84 9.20 1.08
C LEU A 86 -1.26 10.30 0.19
N ARG A 87 -0.28 11.05 0.71
CA ARG A 87 0.53 11.99 -0.06
C ARG A 87 1.79 11.29 -0.53
N ILE A 88 1.87 11.04 -1.83
CA ILE A 88 2.89 10.17 -2.43
C ILE A 88 3.54 10.78 -3.67
N LYS A 89 4.71 10.28 -4.03
CA LYS A 89 5.32 10.43 -5.35
C LYS A 89 5.75 9.05 -5.82
N SER A 90 5.11 8.57 -6.89
CA SER A 90 5.27 7.20 -7.39
C SER A 90 6.06 7.19 -8.69
N ASP A 91 6.81 6.11 -8.93
CA ASP A 91 7.42 5.78 -10.21
C ASP A 91 6.44 5.19 -11.25
N GLY A 92 5.15 5.10 -10.89
CA GLY A 92 4.09 4.56 -11.76
C GLY A 92 3.92 3.04 -11.69
N ARG A 93 4.65 2.36 -10.79
CA ARG A 93 4.42 0.93 -10.55
C ARG A 93 3.11 0.66 -9.81
N SER A 94 2.68 -0.60 -9.87
CA SER A 94 1.41 -1.04 -9.29
C SER A 94 1.55 -1.44 -7.82
N TYR A 95 1.67 -0.44 -6.93
CA TYR A 95 1.69 -0.66 -5.49
C TYR A 95 0.31 -1.05 -4.94
N LEU A 96 0.31 -1.78 -3.83
CA LEU A 96 -0.88 -2.14 -3.05
C LEU A 96 -0.75 -1.55 -1.65
N VAL A 97 -1.79 -0.85 -1.20
CA VAL A 97 -1.97 -0.46 0.19
C VAL A 97 -2.57 -1.64 0.93
N ASN A 98 -1.94 -2.04 2.04
CA ASN A 98 -2.33 -3.17 2.86
C ASN A 98 -2.73 -2.68 4.25
N LEU A 99 -3.92 -3.08 4.70
CA LEU A 99 -4.42 -2.84 6.05
C LEU A 99 -4.57 -4.17 6.77
N GLN A 100 -4.00 -4.25 7.97
CA GLN A 100 -4.23 -5.35 8.88
C GLN A 100 -5.18 -4.87 9.98
N THR A 101 -6.29 -5.57 10.16
CA THR A 101 -7.21 -5.38 11.28
C THR A 101 -7.07 -6.55 12.26
N GLU A 102 -7.63 -6.42 13.46
CA GLU A 102 -7.96 -7.64 14.20
C GLU A 102 -8.99 -8.43 13.40
N SER A 103 -8.67 -9.69 13.11
CA SER A 103 -9.56 -10.67 12.49
C SER A 103 -9.39 -12.00 13.22
N VAL A 104 -10.40 -12.86 13.11
CA VAL A 104 -10.33 -14.26 13.56
C VAL A 104 -9.15 -14.96 12.89
N VAL A 105 -8.89 -14.62 11.62
CA VAL A 105 -7.75 -15.15 10.87
C VAL A 105 -6.67 -14.07 10.81
N PRO A 106 -5.54 -14.21 11.55
CA PRO A 106 -4.53 -13.16 11.64
C PRO A 106 -3.83 -12.83 10.32
N THR A 107 -3.90 -13.73 9.35
CA THR A 107 -3.32 -13.57 8.00
C THR A 107 -4.20 -12.79 7.04
N ASP A 108 -5.41 -12.39 7.47
CA ASP A 108 -6.26 -11.54 6.66
C ASP A 108 -5.65 -10.15 6.47
N LEU A 109 -5.64 -9.71 5.23
CA LEU A 109 -5.20 -8.40 4.81
C LEU A 109 -6.26 -7.77 3.92
N HIS A 110 -6.61 -6.53 4.22
CA HIS A 110 -7.44 -5.74 3.34
C HIS A 110 -6.52 -4.97 2.40
N GLN A 111 -6.67 -5.19 1.10
CA GLN A 111 -5.78 -4.64 0.08
C GLN A 111 -6.54 -3.69 -0.83
N HIS A 112 -5.89 -2.61 -1.25
CA HIS A 112 -6.37 -1.74 -2.31
C HIS A 112 -5.21 -1.33 -3.21
N ARG A 113 -5.45 -1.21 -4.52
CA ARG A 113 -4.42 -0.75 -5.44
C ARG A 113 -4.16 0.74 -5.28
N LEU A 114 -2.90 1.13 -5.16
CA LEU A 114 -2.51 2.53 -5.13
C LEU A 114 -2.46 3.07 -6.56
N PHE A 115 -3.48 3.83 -6.94
CA PHE A 115 -3.54 4.46 -8.26
C PHE A 115 -2.80 5.80 -8.21
N SER A 116 -1.61 5.85 -8.80
CA SER A 116 -0.91 7.10 -9.08
C SER A 116 -1.32 7.63 -10.45
N ARG A 117 -1.81 8.87 -10.50
CA ARG A 117 -2.21 9.54 -11.74
C ARG A 117 -1.09 10.40 -12.32
N ARG A 118 -0.15 10.86 -11.48
CA ARG A 118 0.97 11.72 -11.87
C ARG A 118 2.31 11.10 -11.45
N PRO A 119 2.77 10.03 -12.14
CA PRO A 119 4.08 9.44 -11.86
C PRO A 119 5.19 10.49 -11.93
N GLY A 120 6.09 10.48 -10.95
CA GLY A 120 7.19 11.44 -10.83
C GLY A 120 6.85 12.76 -10.13
N GLU A 121 5.57 13.04 -9.89
CA GLU A 121 5.10 14.21 -9.16
C GLU A 121 4.49 13.81 -7.81
N TRP A 122 4.42 14.78 -6.89
CA TRP A 122 3.70 14.56 -5.66
C TRP A 122 2.21 14.72 -5.88
N GLU A 123 1.45 13.69 -5.50
CA GLU A 123 -0.01 13.68 -5.53
C GLU A 123 -0.64 13.18 -4.22
N THR A 124 -1.84 13.68 -3.90
CA THR A 124 -2.66 13.15 -2.81
C THR A 124 -3.73 12.21 -3.35
N VAL A 125 -3.65 10.95 -2.93
CA VAL A 125 -4.61 9.89 -3.31
C VAL A 125 -5.56 9.64 -2.14
N LEU A 126 -6.86 9.63 -2.43
CA LEU A 126 -7.91 9.22 -1.48
C LEU A 126 -8.45 7.84 -1.86
N ILE A 127 -8.57 6.95 -0.87
CA ILE A 127 -9.13 5.61 -1.01
C ILE A 127 -10.27 5.49 0.00
N LYS A 128 -11.47 5.09 -0.43
CA LYS A 128 -12.56 4.80 0.52
C LYS A 128 -12.23 3.52 1.26
N TRP A 129 -12.52 3.47 2.56
CA TRP A 129 -12.30 2.25 3.33
C TRP A 129 -13.10 1.05 2.81
N ASN A 130 -14.28 1.29 2.21
CA ASN A 130 -15.10 0.23 1.61
C ASN A 130 -14.58 -0.32 0.28
N ASP A 131 -13.62 0.36 -0.37
CA ASP A 131 -13.07 -0.13 -1.64
C ASP A 131 -11.98 -1.19 -1.42
N PHE A 132 -11.53 -1.38 -0.17
CA PHE A 132 -10.53 -2.39 0.16
C PHE A 132 -11.12 -3.81 0.09
N VAL A 133 -10.39 -4.70 -0.57
CA VAL A 133 -10.78 -6.10 -0.73
C VAL A 133 -10.03 -6.96 0.28
N ARG A 134 -10.76 -7.80 1.02
CA ARG A 134 -10.16 -8.77 1.94
C ARG A 134 -9.48 -9.89 1.17
N THR A 135 -8.24 -10.16 1.55
CA THR A 135 -7.39 -11.20 0.97
C THR A 135 -6.74 -12.03 2.06
N ASN A 136 -6.44 -13.28 1.74
CA ASN A 136 -5.67 -14.17 2.58
C ASN A 136 -4.62 -14.87 1.71
N HIS A 137 -3.34 -14.75 2.07
CA HIS A 137 -2.21 -15.20 1.24
C HIS A 137 -2.27 -14.71 -0.23
N GLY A 138 -2.85 -13.52 -0.47
CA GLY A 138 -2.99 -12.92 -1.80
C GLY A 138 -4.14 -13.47 -2.65
N PHE A 139 -4.99 -14.33 -2.10
CA PHE A 139 -6.26 -14.74 -2.71
C PHE A 139 -7.41 -13.96 -2.10
N VAL A 140 -8.36 -13.51 -2.93
CA VAL A 140 -9.59 -12.88 -2.45
C VAL A 140 -10.38 -13.91 -1.64
N VAL A 141 -10.78 -13.53 -0.43
CA VAL A 141 -11.60 -14.36 0.45
C VAL A 141 -13.02 -13.83 0.47
N GLU A 142 -13.97 -14.68 0.13
CA GLU A 142 -15.39 -14.46 0.36
C GLU A 142 -15.80 -15.06 1.71
N PRO A 143 -16.68 -14.41 2.49
CA PRO A 143 -17.32 -13.13 2.22
C PRO A 143 -16.32 -11.96 2.35
N GLN A 144 -16.48 -10.94 1.49
CA GLN A 144 -15.82 -9.65 1.64
C GLN A 144 -16.39 -8.95 2.87
N ALA A 145 -16.04 -9.43 4.06
CA ALA A 145 -16.40 -8.79 5.30
C ALA A 145 -15.79 -7.39 5.28
N GLU A 146 -16.61 -6.39 5.62
CA GLU A 146 -16.16 -5.01 5.72
C GLU A 146 -14.97 -4.91 6.68
N ILE A 147 -14.07 -3.97 6.40
CA ILE A 147 -12.96 -3.66 7.31
C ILE A 147 -13.53 -3.41 8.71
N LEU A 148 -12.99 -4.09 9.73
CA LEU A 148 -13.24 -3.74 11.12
C LEU A 148 -12.56 -2.42 11.46
N ARG A 149 -13.23 -1.31 11.12
CA ARG A 149 -12.72 0.08 11.17
C ARG A 149 -12.24 0.51 12.55
N GLN A 150 -12.84 -0.03 13.62
CA GLN A 150 -12.46 0.28 15.00
C GLN A 150 -11.21 -0.47 15.47
N LYS A 151 -10.72 -1.44 14.68
CA LYS A 151 -9.69 -2.40 15.09
C LYS A 151 -8.54 -2.49 14.10
N VAL A 152 -8.15 -1.37 13.50
CA VAL A 152 -7.00 -1.34 12.59
C VAL A 152 -5.70 -1.43 13.38
N ARG A 153 -4.82 -2.35 12.99
CA ARG A 153 -3.52 -2.58 13.62
C ARG A 153 -2.40 -1.86 12.91
N THR A 154 -2.26 -2.14 11.61
CA THR A 154 -1.13 -1.66 10.81
C THR A 154 -1.58 -1.28 9.42
N ILE A 155 -0.88 -0.30 8.85
CA ILE A 155 -0.91 0.02 7.44
C ILE A 155 0.45 -0.31 6.82
N GLY A 156 0.44 -0.72 5.56
CA GLY A 156 1.66 -0.96 4.81
C GLY A 156 1.46 -0.73 3.33
N ILE A 157 2.57 -0.69 2.60
CA ILE A 157 2.55 -0.64 1.14
C ILE A 157 3.45 -1.77 0.63
N GLY A 158 2.95 -2.49 -0.35
CA GLY A 158 3.66 -3.58 -1.02
C GLY A 158 3.68 -3.42 -2.52
N LEU A 159 4.70 -3.98 -3.14
CA LEU A 159 4.85 -4.14 -4.58
C LEU A 159 4.91 -5.64 -4.88
N THR A 160 3.95 -6.12 -5.66
CA THR A 160 3.81 -7.52 -6.07
C THR A 160 3.49 -7.64 -7.57
N ASP A 161 3.92 -6.66 -8.36
CA ASP A 161 3.65 -6.57 -9.81
C ASP A 161 4.40 -7.64 -10.63
N ARG A 162 5.42 -8.28 -10.03
CA ARG A 162 6.32 -9.25 -10.66
C ARG A 162 7.01 -8.69 -11.90
N ILE A 163 7.22 -7.38 -11.97
CA ILE A 163 7.95 -6.74 -13.05
C ILE A 163 9.39 -6.54 -12.54
N PRO A 164 10.40 -7.24 -13.10
CA PRO A 164 11.79 -7.05 -12.68
C PRO A 164 12.24 -5.60 -12.90
N GLY A 165 13.13 -5.11 -12.04
CA GLY A 165 13.74 -3.79 -12.19
C GLY A 165 13.52 -2.88 -10.97
N PRO A 166 13.97 -1.62 -11.07
CA PRO A 166 13.94 -0.69 -9.96
C PRO A 166 12.52 -0.25 -9.64
N PHE A 167 12.28 0.05 -8.36
CA PHE A 167 11.07 0.72 -7.92
C PHE A 167 11.39 1.88 -6.95
N ASP A 168 10.58 2.92 -6.98
CA ASP A 168 10.71 4.09 -6.11
C ASP A 168 9.35 4.70 -5.78
N LEU A 169 9.01 4.72 -4.49
CA LEU A 169 7.81 5.34 -3.95
C LEU A 169 8.19 6.20 -2.75
N SER A 170 7.96 7.50 -2.87
CA SER A 170 8.12 8.43 -1.76
C SER A 170 6.76 8.69 -1.10
N ILE A 171 6.72 8.71 0.23
CA ILE A 171 5.51 8.83 1.05
C ILE A 171 5.76 9.94 2.06
N GLU A 172 5.07 11.05 1.92
CA GLU A 172 5.17 12.17 2.85
C GLU A 172 4.29 11.94 4.08
N ARG A 173 3.02 11.59 3.86
CA ARG A 173 2.05 11.45 4.94
C ARG A 173 0.96 10.44 4.57
N ILE A 174 0.46 9.77 5.60
CA ILE A 174 -0.74 8.92 5.53
C ILE A 174 -1.66 9.31 6.69
N TRP A 175 -2.95 9.55 6.41
CA TRP A 175 -3.92 9.95 7.43
C TRP A 175 -5.36 9.56 7.04
N ALA A 176 -6.26 9.60 8.02
CA ALA A 176 -7.69 9.41 7.80
C ALA A 176 -8.39 10.77 7.68
N THR A 177 -9.32 10.92 6.75
CA THR A 177 -10.04 12.19 6.52
C THR A 177 -11.49 11.95 6.07
N ASN A 178 -12.31 12.98 6.25
CA ASN A 178 -13.66 13.09 5.68
C ASN A 178 -13.74 14.10 4.54
N ASN A 179 -12.65 14.82 4.25
CA ASN A 179 -12.66 15.89 3.26
C ASN A 179 -12.24 15.36 1.88
N PRO A 180 -13.16 15.24 0.90
CA PRO A 180 -12.84 14.76 -0.44
C PRO A 180 -11.98 15.75 -1.24
N HIS A 181 -11.91 17.02 -0.82
CA HIS A 181 -11.12 18.06 -1.50
C HIS A 181 -9.63 18.00 -1.17
N GLU A 182 -9.20 17.11 -0.28
CA GLU A 182 -7.77 16.87 -0.02
C GLU A 182 -7.10 16.06 -1.15
N ALA A 183 -7.88 15.39 -1.99
CA ALA A 183 -7.34 14.83 -3.24
C ALA A 183 -6.86 15.96 -4.13
N ASP A 184 -5.69 15.80 -4.75
CA ASP A 184 -5.30 16.71 -5.83
C ASP A 184 -6.30 16.51 -6.98
N SER A 185 -7.17 17.51 -7.18
CA SER A 185 -8.30 17.45 -8.08
C SER A 185 -7.84 17.45 -9.53
N VAL A 186 -8.07 16.39 -10.30
CA VAL A 186 -8.39 16.49 -11.74
C VAL A 186 -9.22 15.28 -12.23
N GLU A 187 -10.27 15.61 -12.97
CA GLU A 187 -11.11 14.87 -13.93
C GLU A 187 -11.17 13.33 -13.90
N THR A 188 -12.42 12.86 -13.84
CA THR A 188 -12.88 11.48 -13.97
C THR A 188 -12.29 10.79 -15.20
N ALA A 189 -11.17 10.09 -15.05
CA ALA A 189 -10.65 9.18 -16.05
C ALA A 189 -10.62 7.74 -15.50
N SER A 190 -11.19 6.85 -16.29
CA SER A 190 -11.64 5.49 -16.00
C SER A 190 -10.74 4.65 -15.10
N GLN A 191 -11.38 4.03 -14.09
CA GLN A 191 -10.83 2.93 -13.31
C GLN A 191 -10.28 1.84 -14.23
N LYS A 192 -8.96 1.76 -14.40
CA LYS A 192 -8.34 0.61 -15.07
C LYS A 192 -8.48 -0.61 -14.15
N GLN A 193 -9.20 -1.61 -14.65
CA GLN A 193 -9.56 -2.87 -14.00
C GLN A 193 -8.43 -3.49 -13.17
N GLY A 194 -8.82 -4.02 -12.00
CA GLY A 194 -7.96 -4.66 -11.03
C GLY A 194 -7.35 -5.98 -11.50
N THR A 195 -6.16 -6.27 -10.99
CA THR A 195 -5.41 -7.51 -11.21
C THR A 195 -5.62 -8.56 -10.13
N LEU A 196 -6.49 -8.32 -9.15
CA LEU A 196 -6.78 -9.32 -8.12
C LEU A 196 -7.66 -10.42 -8.70
N LYS A 197 -7.31 -11.65 -8.36
CA LYS A 197 -8.02 -12.84 -8.78
C LYS A 197 -8.62 -13.54 -7.58
N ASP A 198 -9.84 -14.06 -7.73
CA ASP A 198 -10.42 -14.98 -6.77
C ASP A 198 -9.67 -16.33 -6.76
N LYS A 199 -10.04 -17.23 -5.84
CA LYS A 199 -9.50 -18.59 -5.77
C LYS A 199 -9.75 -19.43 -7.04
N HIS A 200 -10.64 -18.99 -7.94
CA HIS A 200 -10.99 -19.64 -9.20
C HIS A 200 -10.32 -18.96 -10.42
N GLY A 201 -9.54 -17.89 -10.22
CA GLY A 201 -8.81 -17.17 -11.26
C GLY A 201 -9.56 -16.01 -11.93
N ASN A 202 -10.77 -15.66 -11.49
CA ASN A 202 -11.58 -14.57 -12.02
C ASN A 202 -11.06 -13.21 -11.56
N SER A 203 -10.94 -12.24 -12.48
CA SER A 203 -10.52 -10.87 -12.15
C SER A 203 -11.63 -10.11 -11.42
N ILE A 204 -11.28 -9.44 -10.32
CA ILE A 204 -12.19 -8.62 -9.53
C ILE A 204 -12.01 -7.14 -9.89
N ALA A 205 -13.12 -6.45 -10.17
CA ALA A 205 -13.15 -5.02 -10.38
C ALA A 205 -13.01 -4.28 -9.04
N TRP A 206 -12.30 -3.14 -9.06
CA TRP A 206 -12.21 -2.25 -7.90
C TRP A 206 -13.31 -1.20 -8.00
N GLY A 207 -14.20 -1.14 -7.01
CA GLY A 207 -15.30 -0.18 -6.93
C GLY A 207 -16.65 -0.86 -6.68
N PRO A 208 -17.67 -0.10 -6.27
CA PRO A 208 -19.02 -0.63 -6.15
C PRO A 208 -19.60 -0.92 -7.54
N ASP A 209 -20.38 -2.00 -7.65
CA ASP A 209 -21.20 -2.33 -8.82
C ASP A 209 -22.14 -1.18 -9.24
#